data_AF-A0A3A9UWC2-F1
#
_entry.id   AF-A0A3A9UWC2-F1
#
_cell.length_a   1.000
_cell.length_b   1.000
_cell.length_c   1.000
_cell.angle_alpha   90.00
_cell.angle_beta   90.00
_cell.angle_gamma   90.00
#
_symmetry.space_group_name_H-M   'P 1'
#
loop_
_entity.id
_entity.type
_entity.pdbx_description
1 polymer ?
#
loop_
_entity_poly.entity_id
_entity_poly.type
_entity_poly.pdbx_seq_one_letter_code
_entity_poly.pdbx_strand_id
1 'polypeptide(L)'
;MYKVTLNWVDNLYKNNFWQDIRFKKLKSGYPKFDFPEHLIDEVELEEFLLVEDNRLPLFIGSQYGIHPNPEETFKGYDRSILVAKLDKSLLSGHVSGLSICSYKGGRFYEIEFFKN
;
A
#
# COMPACT_ATOMS: atom_id res chain seq x y z
N MET A 1 -12.02 -17.54 -14.56
CA MET A 1 -11.36 -17.11 -13.33
C MET A 1 -10.01 -16.53 -13.75
N TYR A 2 -9.88 -15.21 -13.84
CA TYR A 2 -8.64 -14.60 -14.32
C TYR A 2 -7.57 -14.78 -13.25
N LYS A 3 -6.48 -15.49 -13.57
CA LYS A 3 -5.27 -15.47 -12.74
C LYS A 3 -4.79 -14.02 -12.75
N VAL A 4 -4.96 -13.32 -11.63
CA VAL A 4 -4.30 -12.04 -11.41
C VAL A 4 -2.81 -12.36 -11.46
N THR A 5 -2.14 -11.95 -12.53
CA THR A 5 -0.69 -11.99 -12.57
C THR A 5 -0.21 -11.04 -11.47
N LEU A 6 0.61 -11.55 -10.55
CA LEU A 6 1.13 -10.85 -9.38
C LEU A 6 2.64 -10.63 -9.55
N ASN A 7 3.09 -10.22 -10.75
CA ASN A 7 4.53 -10.05 -11.00
C ASN A 7 5.16 -9.02 -10.06
N TRP A 8 4.37 -8.04 -9.57
CA TRP A 8 4.83 -7.10 -8.57
C TRP A 8 5.25 -7.80 -7.26
N VAL A 9 4.60 -8.90 -6.89
CA VAL A 9 4.95 -9.71 -5.71
C VAL A 9 6.29 -10.40 -5.95
N ASP A 10 6.48 -11.01 -7.12
CA ASP A 10 7.76 -11.65 -7.47
C ASP A 10 8.90 -10.63 -7.50
N ASN A 11 8.64 -9.42 -7.99
CA ASN A 11 9.61 -8.33 -8.02
C ASN A 11 9.93 -7.80 -6.62
N LEU A 12 8.93 -7.74 -5.72
CA LEU A 12 9.11 -7.41 -4.31
C LEU A 12 10.02 -8.44 -3.63
N TYR A 13 9.77 -9.74 -3.82
CA TYR A 13 10.58 -10.81 -3.22
C TYR A 13 12.02 -10.89 -3.74
N LYS A 14 12.28 -10.42 -4.96
CA LYS A 14 13.64 -10.35 -5.51
C LYS A 14 14.43 -9.15 -4.99
N ASN A 15 13.77 -8.22 -4.30
CA ASN A 15 14.43 -7.04 -3.77
C ASN A 15 14.98 -7.32 -2.36
N ASN A 16 16.31 -7.23 -2.20
CA ASN A 16 17.00 -7.53 -0.95
C ASN A 16 16.60 -6.63 0.24
N PHE A 17 15.99 -5.47 -0.02
CA PHE A 17 15.59 -4.52 1.01
C PHE A 17 14.13 -4.70 1.43
N TRP A 18 13.24 -5.08 0.49
CA TRP A 18 11.79 -5.17 0.73
C TRP A 18 11.23 -6.59 0.73
N GLN A 19 12.05 -7.62 0.48
CA GLN A 19 11.62 -9.01 0.39
C GLN A 19 10.83 -9.53 1.60
N ASP A 20 11.11 -9.02 2.79
CA ASP A 20 10.51 -9.46 4.07
C ASP A 20 9.43 -8.49 4.58
N ILE A 21 9.04 -7.49 3.77
CA ILE A 21 8.06 -6.48 4.19
C ILE A 21 6.65 -7.07 4.25
N ARG A 22 5.88 -6.65 5.27
CA ARG A 22 4.44 -6.87 5.37
C ARG A 22 3.69 -5.53 5.36
N PHE A 23 2.39 -5.59 5.15
CA PHE A 23 1.57 -4.40 4.98
C PHE A 23 0.44 -4.35 5.99
N LYS A 24 0.30 -3.21 6.65
CA LYS A 24 -0.79 -2.91 7.56
C LYS A 24 -2.01 -2.47 6.77
N LYS A 25 -3.15 -3.11 7.01
CA LYS A 25 -4.43 -2.79 6.39
C LYS A 25 -5.43 -2.40 7.48
N LEU A 26 -6.08 -1.25 7.34
CA LEU A 26 -7.21 -0.91 8.21
C LEU A 26 -8.40 -1.87 7.97
N LYS A 27 -9.21 -2.07 9.00
CA LYS A 27 -10.45 -2.86 8.91
C LYS A 27 -11.47 -2.30 7.90
N SER A 28 -11.44 -0.99 7.66
CA SER A 28 -12.36 -0.29 6.76
C SER A 28 -11.65 0.79 5.93
N GLY A 29 -12.38 1.42 5.00
CA GLY A 29 -11.86 2.51 4.16
C GLY A 29 -11.27 2.10 2.81
N TYR A 30 -11.28 0.80 2.48
CA TYR A 30 -10.80 0.28 1.20
C TYR A 30 -11.96 -0.12 0.27
N PRO A 31 -11.82 0.07 -1.06
CA PRO A 31 -12.65 -0.62 -2.04
C PRO A 31 -12.37 -2.13 -1.99
N LYS A 32 -13.22 -2.97 -2.58
CA LYS A 32 -12.92 -4.41 -2.74
C LYS A 32 -11.69 -4.59 -3.64
N PHE A 33 -10.74 -5.40 -3.19
CA PHE A 33 -9.52 -5.72 -3.93
C PHE A 33 -8.98 -7.08 -3.52
N ASP A 34 -8.28 -7.74 -4.44
CA ASP A 34 -7.53 -8.96 -4.17
C ASP A 34 -6.09 -8.59 -3.82
N PHE A 35 -5.57 -9.17 -2.75
CA PHE A 35 -4.18 -8.98 -2.31
C PHE A 35 -3.70 -10.24 -1.61
N PRO A 36 -2.40 -10.61 -1.72
CA PRO A 36 -1.90 -11.81 -1.05
C PRO A 36 -2.05 -11.71 0.48
N GLU A 37 -2.87 -12.58 1.07
CA GLU A 37 -3.22 -12.52 2.49
C GLU A 37 -2.00 -12.63 3.41
N HIS A 38 -0.99 -13.41 3.03
CA HIS A 38 0.23 -13.58 3.83
C HIS A 38 1.07 -12.30 3.95
N LEU A 39 0.87 -11.34 3.05
CA LEU A 39 1.52 -10.03 3.07
C LEU A 39 0.74 -8.99 3.89
N ILE A 40 -0.47 -9.29 4.38
CA ILE A 40 -1.31 -8.33 5.11
C ILE A 40 -1.37 -8.68 6.60
N ASP A 41 -1.28 -7.63 7.42
CA ASP A 41 -1.73 -7.61 8.81
C ASP A 41 -2.90 -6.63 8.93
N GLU A 42 -4.05 -7.09 9.40
CA GLU A 42 -5.20 -6.21 9.66
C GLU A 42 -5.06 -5.54 11.04
N VAL A 43 -5.15 -4.21 11.08
CA VAL A 43 -4.82 -3.39 12.26
C VAL A 43 -5.81 -2.23 12.46
N GLU A 44 -5.79 -1.62 13.65
CA GLU A 44 -6.49 -0.36 13.95
C GLU A 44 -5.66 0.87 13.54
N LEU A 45 -6.26 2.06 13.56
CA LEU A 45 -5.62 3.30 13.09
C LEU A 45 -4.32 3.63 13.85
N GLU A 46 -4.29 3.40 15.16
CA GLU A 46 -3.13 3.69 15.99
C GLU A 46 -1.91 2.86 15.56
N GLU A 47 -2.12 1.56 15.30
CA GLU A 47 -1.07 0.67 14.82
C GLU A 47 -0.73 0.93 13.34
N PHE A 48 -1.74 1.28 12.53
CA PHE A 48 -1.53 1.67 11.13
C PHE A 48 -0.54 2.83 11.01
N LEU A 49 -0.58 3.82 11.91
CA LEU A 49 0.31 4.98 11.90
C LEU A 49 1.67 4.76 12.59
N LEU A 50 1.87 3.63 13.27
CA LEU A 50 3.14 3.29 13.92
C LEU A 50 4.26 3.13 12.87
N VAL A 51 5.45 3.68 13.13
CA VAL A 51 6.61 3.46 12.26
C VAL A 51 7.31 2.17 12.67
N GLU A 52 7.50 1.27 11.72
CA GLU A 52 8.09 -0.06 11.93
C GLU A 52 9.01 -0.42 10.76
N ASP A 53 10.07 -1.16 11.05
CA ASP A 53 11.09 -1.49 10.04
C ASP A 53 10.60 -2.52 9.01
N ASN A 54 9.64 -3.37 9.39
CA ASN A 54 9.18 -4.51 8.59
C ASN A 54 7.69 -4.44 8.19
N ARG A 55 6.96 -3.39 8.59
CA ARG A 55 5.52 -3.24 8.31
C ARG A 55 5.19 -1.83 7.83
N LEU A 56 4.63 -1.74 6.61
CA LEU A 56 4.23 -0.46 6.03
C LEU A 56 2.71 -0.30 5.97
N PRO A 57 2.17 0.91 6.21
CA PRO A 57 0.76 1.20 5.96
C PRO A 57 0.42 1.03 4.48
N LEU A 58 -0.64 0.29 4.17
CA LEU A 58 -1.11 0.04 2.80
C LEU A 58 -2.16 1.06 2.37
N PHE A 59 -1.99 1.59 1.17
CA PHE A 59 -2.96 2.39 0.46
C PHE A 59 -3.26 1.77 -0.90
N ILE A 60 -4.41 2.10 -1.47
CA ILE A 60 -4.84 1.71 -2.82
C ILE A 60 -5.07 2.98 -3.62
N GLY A 61 -4.23 3.19 -4.62
CA GLY A 61 -4.37 4.26 -5.61
C GLY A 61 -5.24 3.81 -6.78
N SER A 62 -6.16 4.68 -7.21
CA SER A 62 -6.98 4.48 -8.40
C SER A 62 -7.33 5.80 -9.07
N GLN A 63 -8.01 5.73 -10.23
CA GLN A 63 -8.58 6.91 -10.91
C GLN A 63 -9.61 7.69 -10.06
N TYR A 64 -10.11 7.11 -8.97
CA TYR A 64 -11.09 7.73 -8.07
C TYR A 64 -10.46 8.29 -6.78
N GLY A 65 -9.13 8.20 -6.67
CA GLY A 65 -8.39 8.65 -5.48
C GLY A 65 -7.69 7.50 -4.77
N ILE A 66 -7.25 7.80 -3.54
CA ILE A 66 -6.44 6.92 -2.70
C ILE A 66 -7.26 6.47 -1.48
N HIS A 67 -7.17 5.19 -1.16
CA HIS A 67 -7.92 4.54 -0.09
C HIS A 67 -6.99 3.80 0.89
N PRO A 68 -7.15 3.97 2.22
CA PRO A 68 -8.04 4.92 2.89
C PRO A 68 -7.67 6.36 2.54
N ASN A 69 -8.57 7.33 2.80
CA ASN A 69 -8.30 8.73 2.47
C ASN A 69 -7.07 9.23 3.26
N PRO A 70 -5.95 9.57 2.59
CA PRO A 70 -4.71 9.95 3.28
C PRO A 70 -4.84 11.21 4.13
N GLU A 71 -5.68 12.18 3.72
CA GLU A 71 -5.87 13.43 4.47
C GLU A 71 -6.54 13.18 5.83
N GLU A 72 -7.54 12.30 5.86
CA GLU A 72 -8.19 11.91 7.12
C GLU A 72 -7.33 10.92 7.92
N THR A 73 -6.66 9.98 7.25
CA THR A 73 -5.81 8.98 7.92
C THR A 73 -4.60 9.62 8.61
N PHE A 74 -3.98 10.63 7.98
CA PHE A 74 -2.82 11.34 8.53
C PHE A 74 -3.19 12.67 9.21
N LYS A 75 -4.46 12.87 9.59
CA LYS A 75 -4.91 14.09 10.25
C LYS A 75 -4.17 14.29 11.57
N GLY A 76 -3.43 15.38 11.69
CA GLY A 76 -2.59 15.68 12.86
C GLY A 76 -1.27 14.91 12.90
N TYR A 77 -0.88 14.24 11.81
CA TYR A 77 0.41 13.57 11.68
C TYR A 77 1.38 14.44 10.87
N ASP A 78 2.34 15.07 11.56
CA ASP A 78 3.25 16.07 10.96
C ASP A 78 4.59 15.48 10.46
N ARG A 79 4.82 14.18 10.65
CA ARG A 79 6.08 13.52 10.28
C ARG A 79 5.99 12.89 8.90
N SER A 80 7.14 12.70 8.25
CA SER A 80 7.21 11.82 7.08
C SER A 80 7.06 10.36 7.51
N ILE A 81 6.36 9.56 6.72
CA ILE A 81 6.17 8.14 6.96
C ILE A 81 6.31 7.37 5.64
N LEU A 82 6.93 6.20 5.70
CA LEU A 82 6.97 5.28 4.57
C LEU A 82 5.65 4.51 4.49
N VAL A 83 5.11 4.39 3.28
CA VAL A 83 3.83 3.74 3.00
C VAL A 83 3.95 2.92 1.72
N ALA A 84 3.12 1.90 1.59
CA ALA A 84 2.94 1.15 0.37
C ALA A 84 1.65 1.62 -0.33
N LYS A 85 1.68 1.80 -1.64
CA LYS A 85 0.53 2.21 -2.44
C LYS A 85 0.35 1.25 -3.61
N LEU A 86 -0.73 0.49 -3.60
CA LEU A 86 -1.12 -0.41 -4.69
C LEU A 86 -1.87 0.39 -5.75
N ASP A 87 -1.27 0.53 -6.94
CA ASP A 87 -1.92 1.24 -8.05
C ASP A 87 -2.76 0.27 -8.89
N LYS A 88 -4.08 0.51 -8.93
CA LYS A 88 -5.02 -0.32 -9.68
C LYS A 88 -6.16 0.45 -10.34
N SER A 89 -6.72 -0.14 -11.38
CA SER A 89 -8.04 0.25 -11.89
C SER A 89 -9.14 -0.41 -11.04
N LEU A 90 -10.10 0.38 -10.54
CA LEU A 90 -11.26 -0.17 -9.85
C LEU A 90 -12.24 -0.85 -10.82
N LEU A 91 -12.30 -0.41 -12.08
CA LEU A 91 -13.26 -0.91 -13.07
C LEU A 91 -12.86 -2.28 -13.63
N SER A 92 -11.59 -2.46 -13.98
CA SER A 92 -11.11 -3.72 -14.56
C SER A 92 -10.49 -4.67 -13.53
N GLY A 93 -10.29 -4.23 -12.29
CA GLY A 93 -9.54 -4.97 -11.29
C GLY A 93 -8.01 -4.94 -11.51
N HIS A 94 -7.55 -4.52 -12.69
CA HIS A 94 -6.14 -4.56 -13.10
C HIS A 94 -5.23 -3.81 -12.12
N VAL A 95 -4.18 -4.48 -11.67
CA VAL A 95 -3.12 -3.93 -10.82
C VAL A 95 -1.94 -3.57 -11.71
N SER A 96 -1.51 -2.31 -11.66
CA SER A 96 -0.34 -1.82 -12.39
C SER A 96 0.96 -2.14 -11.66
N GLY A 97 0.91 -2.18 -10.32
CA GLY A 97 2.06 -2.47 -9.46
C GLY A 97 1.88 -1.94 -8.04
N LEU A 98 2.95 -2.04 -7.25
CA LEU A 98 3.04 -1.54 -5.89
C LEU A 98 4.17 -0.50 -5.80
N SER A 99 3.86 0.70 -5.34
CA SER A 99 4.88 1.72 -5.03
C SER A 99 5.19 1.74 -3.53
N ILE A 100 6.46 1.87 -3.18
CA ILE A 100 6.87 2.33 -1.84
C ILE A 100 7.05 3.85 -1.93
N CYS A 101 6.43 4.57 -1.01
CA CYS A 101 6.41 6.03 -1.04
C CYS A 101 6.76 6.60 0.34
N SER A 102 7.38 7.77 0.36
CA SER A 102 7.34 8.66 1.52
C SER A 102 6.08 9.53 1.43
N TYR A 103 5.24 9.52 2.45
CA TYR A 103 4.14 10.49 2.59
C TYR A 103 4.59 11.67 3.45
N LYS A 104 4.44 12.90 2.92
CA LYS A 104 4.74 14.14 3.66
C LYS A 104 3.93 15.31 3.12
N GLY A 105 3.23 16.02 4.00
CA GLY A 105 2.49 17.25 3.66
C GLY A 105 1.44 17.04 2.57
N GLY A 106 0.62 15.99 2.69
CA GLY A 106 -0.45 15.70 1.73
C GLY A 106 0.00 15.02 0.43
N ARG A 107 1.29 14.72 0.28
CA ARG A 107 1.86 14.21 -0.98
C ARG A 107 2.62 12.91 -0.77
N PHE A 108 2.47 12.01 -1.74
CA PHE A 108 3.25 10.78 -1.88
C PHE A 108 4.44 11.06 -2.80
N TYR A 109 5.63 10.70 -2.33
CA TYR A 109 6.86 10.74 -3.10
C TYR A 109 7.32 9.30 -3.31
N GLU A 110 7.26 8.82 -4.55
CA GLU A 110 7.68 7.46 -4.89
C GLU A 110 9.18 7.28 -4.66
N ILE A 111 9.54 6.16 -4.02
CA ILE A 111 10.92 5.74 -3.75
C ILE A 111 11.24 4.55 -4.65
N GLU A 112 10.32 3.60 -4.73
CA GLU A 112 10.48 2.38 -5.52
C GLU A 112 9.14 1.92 -6.08
N PHE A 113 9.16 1.31 -7.27
CA PHE A 113 7.98 0.79 -7.95
C PHE A 113 8.19 -0.66 -8.40
N PHE A 114 7.37 -1.56 -7.86
CA PHE A 114 7.29 -2.96 -8.26
C PHE A 114 6.21 -3.14 -9.30
N LYS A 115 6.63 -3.22 -10.56
CA LYS A 115 5.73 -3.36 -11.70
C LYS A 115 5.05 -4.72 -11.74
N ASN A 116 3.77 -4.75 -12.14
CA ASN A 116 3.02 -5.96 -12.46
C ASN A 116 3.17 -6.43 -13.92
#